data_AF-A0A953ICJ2-F1
#
_entry.id   AF-A0A953ICJ2-F1
#
_cell.length_a   1.000
_cell.length_b   1.000
_cell.length_c   1.000
_cell.angle_alpha   90.00
_cell.angle_beta   90.00
_cell.angle_gamma   90.00
#
_symmetry.space_group_name_H-M   'P 1'
#
loop_
_entity.id
_entity.type
_entity.pdbx_description
1 polymer ?
#
loop_
_entity_poly.entity_id
_entity_poly.type
_entity_poly.pdbx_seq_one_letter_code
_entity_poly.pdbx_strand_id
1 'polypeptide(L)'
;PGPREYGDSPLPFTALPKHIAVPRTEETLDTPENRFIKFILSGWRNFTEEVEQALLCAPPSAPVQRGLLEVKAVREQLQTILSAGLFHEVGDLTFLPTGSQVLQKRSGYRDLYRAYLQFEAAALLTWDGGEDVYGAGKRDVATLYEYWVFLQLVKVMERLCGKEFHLSQLVEVRPDGMGVALRRGRARAIKGTVQRLGRTLQVELWFNRSFGHRTGNQGSWTRPMRPDYSIRIKPDMTYGEPDEVWIHFDAKYRVESVTELFGEDPRTEEEEGRLLDEEQTAESRQLARRADLLKMHAYRDAIRRSAGAYVIYPGTERELLPRFHELLPGLGAFALRPTKDGQGTGLEGLFEFLDDVLTHVATQTTQHERLRFWLRESTRSAYDAPSHPAVPFLSKPPADTVVLLGYVRSPEHLRWIHEQRLYNMRTGGRRGSVLPGSRVLSAELVVLYGPHMRTAEMWRVAGTPLMLSEEEVRELHYPTPRGRYVCLPLEPLPSVELLQKMSSDHVRRVKERLSPTSYPGEPVAVTWFELLQ
;
A
#
# COMPACT_ATOMS: atom_id res chain seq x y z
N PRO A 1 -72.03 -21.83 14.74
CA PRO A 1 -73.49 -21.57 14.67
C PRO A 1 -74.04 -21.25 16.06
N GLY A 2 -74.30 -19.96 16.33
CA GLY A 2 -74.85 -19.50 17.62
C GLY A 2 -76.34 -19.86 17.80
N PRO A 3 -76.93 -19.51 18.97
CA PRO A 3 -78.34 -19.76 19.24
C PRO A 3 -79.23 -19.18 18.13
N ARG A 4 -80.26 -19.93 17.74
CA ARG A 4 -81.22 -19.54 16.70
C ARG A 4 -82.56 -19.19 17.33
N GLU A 5 -83.21 -18.17 16.81
CA GLU A 5 -84.57 -17.81 17.20
C GLU A 5 -85.56 -18.27 16.12
N TYR A 6 -86.66 -18.85 16.59
CA TYR A 6 -87.74 -19.39 15.79
C TYR A 6 -88.92 -18.43 15.92
N GLY A 7 -89.48 -18.00 14.80
CA GLY A 7 -90.64 -17.11 14.77
C GLY A 7 -91.37 -17.22 13.44
N ASP A 8 -92.66 -16.89 13.44
CA ASP A 8 -93.52 -16.86 12.26
C ASP A 8 -93.14 -15.68 11.36
N SER A 9 -92.09 -15.87 10.57
CA SER A 9 -91.63 -14.92 9.56
C SER A 9 -92.17 -15.31 8.18
N PRO A 10 -92.62 -14.36 7.34
CA PRO A 10 -93.03 -14.64 5.96
C PRO A 10 -91.85 -14.97 5.02
N LEU A 11 -90.62 -15.03 5.54
CA LEU A 11 -89.42 -15.44 4.80
C LEU A 11 -89.29 -16.98 4.77
N PRO A 12 -88.67 -17.59 3.75
CA PRO A 12 -88.58 -19.05 3.57
C PRO A 12 -87.65 -19.79 4.57
N PHE A 13 -87.33 -19.18 5.72
CA PHE A 13 -86.42 -19.72 6.71
C PHE A 13 -87.14 -19.93 8.06
N THR A 14 -87.16 -21.17 8.55
CA THR A 14 -87.81 -21.57 9.81
C THR A 14 -87.06 -21.16 11.08
N ALA A 15 -85.78 -20.76 10.96
CA ALA A 15 -84.95 -20.34 12.09
C ALA A 15 -83.88 -19.35 11.62
N LEU A 16 -83.75 -18.23 12.30
CA LEU A 16 -82.72 -17.22 12.03
C LEU A 16 -81.63 -17.26 13.12
N PRO A 17 -80.36 -16.96 12.80
CA PRO A 17 -79.33 -16.77 13.82
C PRO A 17 -79.71 -15.59 14.73
N LYS A 18 -79.68 -15.78 16.05
CA LYS A 18 -79.94 -14.69 17.02
C LYS A 18 -78.94 -13.54 16.88
N HIS A 19 -77.74 -13.84 16.42
CA HIS A 19 -76.71 -12.86 16.08
C HIS A 19 -76.11 -13.22 14.72
N ILE A 20 -75.92 -12.21 13.88
CA ILE A 20 -75.20 -12.32 12.61
C ILE A 20 -73.90 -11.55 12.77
N ALA A 21 -72.76 -12.20 12.50
CA ALA A 21 -71.48 -11.53 12.47
C ALA A 21 -71.43 -10.62 11.23
N VAL A 22 -71.40 -9.31 11.45
CA VAL A 22 -71.26 -8.30 10.40
C VAL A 22 -69.87 -7.69 10.52
N PRO A 23 -69.00 -7.80 9.50
CA PRO A 23 -67.74 -7.10 9.51
C PRO A 23 -68.01 -5.59 9.46
N ARG A 24 -67.46 -4.85 10.43
CA ARG A 24 -67.46 -3.39 10.46
C ARG A 24 -66.03 -2.90 10.36
N THR A 25 -65.81 -1.86 9.57
CA THR A 25 -64.54 -1.13 9.53
C THR A 25 -64.68 0.07 10.44
N GLU A 26 -63.82 0.14 11.45
CA GLU A 26 -63.75 1.26 12.39
C GLU A 26 -62.34 1.84 12.32
N GLU A 27 -62.23 3.16 12.43
CA GLU A 27 -60.93 3.79 12.55
C GLU A 27 -60.37 3.47 13.94
N THR A 28 -59.11 3.04 13.97
CA THR A 28 -58.40 2.77 15.22
C THR A 28 -57.01 3.39 15.17
N LEU A 29 -56.62 4.02 16.27
CA LEU A 29 -55.24 4.46 16.47
C LEU A 29 -54.34 3.28 16.86
N ASP A 30 -54.90 2.14 17.22
CA ASP A 30 -54.17 0.97 17.71
C ASP A 30 -53.59 0.12 16.56
N THR A 31 -52.70 0.72 15.78
CA THR A 31 -52.01 0.08 14.64
C THR A 31 -50.65 -0.51 15.06
N PRO A 32 -50.12 -1.53 14.39
CA PRO A 32 -48.78 -2.06 14.65
C PRO A 32 -47.70 -0.96 14.62
N GLU A 33 -47.84 0.03 13.74
CA GLU A 33 -46.94 1.17 13.64
C GLU A 33 -47.03 2.08 14.86
N ASN A 34 -48.23 2.42 15.33
CA ASN A 34 -48.39 3.25 16.51
C ASN A 34 -47.94 2.53 17.79
N ARG A 35 -48.21 1.23 17.90
CA ARG A 35 -47.68 0.37 18.97
C ARG A 35 -46.15 0.36 18.98
N PHE A 36 -45.54 0.33 17.79
CA PHE A 36 -44.09 0.44 17.65
C PHE A 36 -43.57 1.82 18.09
N ILE A 37 -44.24 2.91 17.70
CA ILE A 37 -43.87 4.27 18.15
C ILE A 37 -43.99 4.41 19.68
N LYS A 38 -45.06 3.88 20.28
CA LYS A 38 -45.23 3.86 21.74
C LYS A 38 -44.11 3.08 22.42
N PHE A 39 -43.74 1.93 21.85
CA PHE A 39 -42.66 1.08 22.34
C PHE A 39 -41.31 1.82 22.33
N ILE A 40 -40.91 2.45 21.23
CA ILE A 40 -39.61 3.15 21.14
C ILE A 40 -39.54 4.33 22.12
N LEU A 41 -40.61 5.11 22.24
CA LEU A 41 -40.65 6.28 23.12
C LEU A 41 -40.61 5.86 24.59
N SER A 42 -41.30 4.77 24.93
CA SER A 42 -41.26 4.18 26.27
C SER A 42 -39.88 3.60 26.57
N GLY A 43 -39.23 2.95 25.60
CA GLY A 43 -37.87 2.45 25.70
C GLY A 43 -36.87 3.58 25.96
N TRP A 44 -36.92 4.66 25.21
CA TRP A 44 -36.07 5.83 25.44
C TRP A 44 -36.32 6.50 26.79
N ARG A 45 -37.57 6.58 27.24
CA ARG A 45 -37.88 7.08 28.59
C ARG A 45 -37.23 6.20 29.66
N ASN A 46 -37.40 4.89 29.59
CA ASN A 46 -36.80 3.97 30.55
C ASN A 46 -35.26 4.07 30.52
N PHE A 47 -34.66 4.17 29.33
CA PHE A 47 -33.22 4.40 29.21
C PHE A 47 -32.77 5.71 29.86
N THR A 48 -33.53 6.81 29.72
CA THR A 48 -33.22 8.06 30.44
C THR A 48 -33.27 7.91 31.96
N GLU A 49 -34.13 7.04 32.49
CA GLU A 49 -34.17 6.73 33.93
C GLU A 49 -32.92 5.95 34.34
N GLU A 50 -32.47 4.98 33.55
CA GLU A 50 -31.23 4.25 33.79
C GLU A 50 -30.00 5.19 33.80
N VAL A 51 -29.94 6.11 32.83
CA VAL A 51 -28.87 7.13 32.77
C VAL A 51 -28.93 8.06 33.99
N GLU A 52 -30.12 8.50 34.41
CA GLU A 52 -30.28 9.32 35.61
C GLU A 52 -29.75 8.60 36.85
N GLN A 53 -30.11 7.32 37.03
CA GLN A 53 -29.62 6.52 38.16
C GLN A 53 -28.10 6.36 38.14
N ALA A 54 -27.53 6.08 36.97
CA ALA A 54 -26.08 5.96 36.82
C ALA A 54 -25.35 7.28 37.18
N LEU A 55 -25.89 8.42 36.74
CA LEU A 55 -25.36 9.75 37.06
C LEU A 55 -25.49 10.10 38.54
N LEU A 56 -26.58 9.70 39.20
CA LEU A 56 -26.78 9.90 40.65
C LEU A 56 -25.81 9.07 41.50
N CYS A 57 -25.35 7.92 41.00
CA CYS A 57 -24.33 7.10 41.66
C CYS A 57 -22.89 7.62 41.45
N ALA A 58 -22.67 8.51 40.49
CA ALA A 58 -21.35 9.06 40.18
C ALA A 58 -20.97 10.24 41.12
N PRO A 59 -19.66 10.50 41.33
CA PRO A 59 -19.22 11.64 42.13
C PRO A 59 -19.72 12.97 41.56
N PRO A 60 -20.18 13.92 42.41
CA PRO A 60 -20.70 15.20 41.94
C PRO A 60 -19.62 15.99 41.21
N SER A 61 -19.86 16.29 39.94
CA SER A 61 -19.01 17.09 39.07
C SER A 61 -19.86 17.93 38.10
N ALA A 62 -19.28 18.98 37.52
CA ALA A 62 -20.00 19.83 36.57
C ALA A 62 -20.58 19.06 35.35
N PRO A 63 -19.87 18.07 34.76
CA PRO A 63 -20.46 17.20 33.74
C PRO A 63 -21.66 16.38 34.23
N VAL A 64 -21.58 15.81 35.44
CA VAL A 64 -22.70 15.04 36.01
C VAL A 64 -23.93 15.92 36.25
N GLN A 65 -23.75 17.14 36.78
CA GLN A 65 -24.86 18.08 36.97
C GLN A 65 -25.51 18.50 35.64
N ARG A 66 -24.70 18.73 34.59
CA ARG A 66 -25.22 19.02 33.24
C ARG A 66 -25.99 17.83 32.68
N GLY A 67 -25.43 16.62 32.80
CA GLY A 67 -26.08 15.39 32.36
C GLY A 67 -27.45 15.19 33.02
N LEU A 68 -27.54 15.42 34.34
CA LEU A 68 -28.82 15.34 35.07
C LEU A 68 -29.87 16.35 34.56
N LEU A 69 -29.45 17.58 34.23
CA LEU A 69 -30.36 18.59 33.65
C LEU A 69 -30.84 18.20 32.25
N GLU A 70 -29.96 17.71 31.39
CA GLU A 70 -30.29 17.27 30.04
C GLU A 70 -31.22 16.04 30.06
N VAL A 71 -30.89 15.04 30.88
CA VAL A 71 -31.71 13.84 31.07
C VAL A 71 -33.10 14.20 31.55
N LYS A 72 -33.21 15.13 32.52
CA LYS A 72 -34.50 15.62 33.01
C LYS A 72 -35.32 16.28 31.89
N ALA A 73 -34.70 17.15 31.10
CA ALA A 73 -35.38 17.82 29.99
C ALA A 73 -35.89 16.84 28.93
N VAL A 74 -35.06 15.86 28.55
CA VAL A 74 -35.46 14.81 27.57
C VAL A 74 -36.58 13.95 28.14
N ARG A 75 -36.49 13.54 29.40
CA ARG A 75 -37.52 12.74 30.07
C ARG A 75 -38.86 13.47 30.13
N GLU A 76 -38.86 14.76 30.50
CA GLU A 76 -40.08 15.58 30.53
C GLU A 76 -40.74 15.69 29.14
N GLN A 77 -39.95 15.84 28.08
CA GLN A 77 -40.46 15.83 26.70
C GLN A 77 -41.06 14.49 26.32
N LEU A 78 -40.35 13.38 26.57
CA LEU A 78 -40.85 12.03 26.28
C LEU A 78 -42.13 11.72 27.05
N GLN A 79 -42.21 12.13 28.31
CA GLN A 79 -43.39 11.92 29.14
C GLN A 79 -44.58 12.77 28.67
N THR A 80 -44.33 14.00 28.22
CA THR A 80 -45.35 14.86 27.60
C THR A 80 -45.89 14.26 26.30
N ILE A 81 -45.02 13.66 25.49
CA ILE A 81 -45.45 12.98 24.27
C ILE A 81 -46.27 11.73 24.61
N LEU A 82 -45.79 10.89 25.53
CA LEU A 82 -46.44 9.65 25.94
C LEU A 82 -47.77 9.88 26.68
N SER A 83 -47.99 11.06 27.27
CA SER A 83 -49.26 11.44 27.90
C SER A 83 -50.29 12.00 26.91
N ALA A 84 -49.94 12.15 25.63
CA ALA A 84 -50.90 12.55 24.61
C ALA A 84 -52.02 11.50 24.47
N GLY A 85 -53.26 11.97 24.28
CA GLY A 85 -54.45 11.12 24.22
C GLY A 85 -54.36 9.94 23.25
N LEU A 86 -53.63 10.12 22.15
CA LEU A 86 -53.41 9.08 21.14
C LEU A 86 -52.76 7.80 21.73
N PHE A 87 -51.86 7.93 22.72
CA PHE A 87 -51.14 6.78 23.29
C PHE A 87 -51.92 6.04 24.38
N HIS A 88 -53.05 6.60 24.83
CA HIS A 88 -53.98 5.91 25.74
C HIS A 88 -54.77 4.81 25.00
N GLU A 89 -55.05 5.02 23.71
CA GLU A 89 -55.78 4.06 22.86
C GLU A 89 -54.86 3.02 22.20
N VAL A 90 -53.56 3.29 22.15
CA VAL A 90 -52.55 2.39 21.54
C VAL A 90 -52.11 1.33 22.55
N GLY A 91 -52.22 0.05 22.17
CA GLY A 91 -51.78 -1.08 22.96
C GLY A 91 -50.27 -1.29 22.97
N ASP A 92 -49.84 -2.39 23.60
CA ASP A 92 -48.43 -2.76 23.64
C ASP A 92 -47.98 -3.43 22.33
N LEU A 93 -46.68 -3.32 22.05
CA LEU A 93 -46.07 -3.97 20.90
C LEU A 93 -46.06 -5.49 21.10
N THR A 94 -46.75 -6.21 20.21
CA THR A 94 -46.82 -7.68 20.24
C THR A 94 -45.85 -8.34 19.26
N PHE A 95 -45.44 -7.63 18.20
CA PHE A 95 -44.44 -8.06 17.23
C PHE A 95 -43.80 -6.84 16.56
N LEU A 96 -42.58 -6.97 16.04
CA LEU A 96 -41.89 -5.90 15.31
C LEU A 96 -42.37 -5.84 13.85
N PRO A 97 -42.98 -4.74 13.37
CA PRO A 97 -43.48 -4.61 12.00
C PRO A 97 -42.36 -4.24 11.01
N THR A 98 -41.34 -5.08 10.87
CA THR A 98 -40.13 -4.84 10.05
C THR A 98 -40.42 -4.58 8.57
N GLY A 99 -41.53 -5.11 8.04
CA GLY A 99 -42.00 -4.91 6.66
C GLY A 99 -42.95 -3.73 6.44
N SER A 100 -43.25 -2.92 7.46
CA SER A 100 -44.23 -1.83 7.32
C SER A 100 -43.73 -0.72 6.40
N GLN A 101 -44.44 -0.51 5.28
CA GLN A 101 -44.18 0.60 4.37
C GLN A 101 -44.48 1.96 5.01
N VAL A 102 -45.38 2.00 5.99
CA VAL A 102 -45.72 3.24 6.71
C VAL A 102 -44.54 3.68 7.56
N LEU A 103 -43.92 2.78 8.33
CA LEU A 103 -42.71 3.08 9.09
C LEU A 103 -41.53 3.46 8.19
N GLN A 104 -41.41 2.87 7.00
CA GLN A 104 -40.28 3.15 6.10
C GLN A 104 -40.44 4.43 5.26
N LYS A 105 -41.68 4.81 4.90
CA LYS A 105 -41.93 5.87 3.89
C LYS A 105 -42.70 7.08 4.41
N ARG A 106 -43.59 6.94 5.39
CA ARG A 106 -44.45 8.05 5.86
C ARG A 106 -43.65 8.99 6.76
N SER A 107 -43.71 10.29 6.49
CA SER A 107 -43.06 11.33 7.30
C SER A 107 -43.50 11.25 8.77
N GLY A 108 -42.62 11.59 9.71
CA GLY A 108 -42.86 11.41 11.15
C GLY A 108 -42.53 9.99 11.60
N TYR A 109 -43.24 8.98 11.05
CA TYR A 109 -42.95 7.56 11.35
C TYR A 109 -41.54 7.16 10.91
N ARG A 110 -41.16 7.52 9.67
CA ARG A 110 -39.83 7.28 9.13
C ARG A 110 -38.73 7.94 9.95
N ASP A 111 -38.99 9.13 10.46
CA ASP A 111 -38.00 9.91 11.20
C ASP A 111 -37.77 9.27 12.58
N LEU A 112 -38.84 8.87 13.27
CA LEU A 112 -38.76 8.12 14.53
C LEU A 112 -38.18 6.71 14.35
N TYR A 113 -38.52 6.00 13.28
CA TYR A 113 -37.95 4.70 12.98
C TYR A 113 -36.44 4.80 12.68
N ARG A 114 -36.01 5.82 11.94
CA ARG A 114 -34.59 6.10 11.72
C ARG A 114 -33.87 6.46 13.03
N ALA A 115 -34.47 7.30 13.86
CA ALA A 115 -33.91 7.66 15.16
C ALA A 115 -33.77 6.42 16.06
N TYR A 116 -34.74 5.50 16.03
CA TYR A 116 -34.67 4.21 16.73
C TYR A 116 -33.49 3.36 16.23
N LEU A 117 -33.36 3.16 14.92
CA LEU A 117 -32.23 2.41 14.36
C LEU A 117 -30.88 3.05 14.68
N GLN A 118 -30.80 4.38 14.68
CA GLN A 118 -29.60 5.12 15.07
C GLN A 118 -29.27 4.93 16.55
N PHE A 119 -30.28 4.99 17.42
CA PHE A 119 -30.14 4.76 18.86
C PHE A 119 -29.64 3.33 19.15
N GLU A 120 -30.27 2.32 18.55
CA GLU A 120 -29.85 0.91 18.69
C GLU A 120 -28.43 0.67 18.14
N ALA A 121 -28.10 1.24 16.97
CA ALA A 121 -26.77 1.14 16.40
C ALA A 121 -25.71 1.83 17.28
N ALA A 122 -26.03 3.00 17.84
CA ALA A 122 -25.16 3.72 18.76
C ALA A 122 -24.98 2.96 20.08
N ALA A 123 -26.03 2.31 20.59
CA ALA A 123 -25.98 1.49 21.80
C ALA A 123 -25.15 0.21 21.62
N LEU A 124 -25.19 -0.41 20.43
CA LEU A 124 -24.32 -1.54 20.05
C LEU A 124 -22.85 -1.16 19.84
N LEU A 125 -22.59 0.13 19.67
CA LEU A 125 -21.26 0.71 19.58
C LEU A 125 -20.86 1.26 20.95
N THR A 126 -20.70 0.44 22.00
CA THR A 126 -20.01 0.96 23.19
C THR A 126 -18.54 1.24 22.87
N TRP A 127 -18.24 2.53 22.86
CA TRP A 127 -16.94 3.11 22.57
C TRP A 127 -16.03 2.97 23.79
N ASP A 128 -14.76 2.64 23.56
CA ASP A 128 -13.77 2.73 24.62
C ASP A 128 -13.62 4.19 25.03
N GLY A 129 -13.83 4.46 26.32
CA GLY A 129 -13.65 5.78 26.88
C GLY A 129 -14.92 6.62 26.98
N GLY A 130 -16.11 6.05 27.22
CA GLY A 130 -17.31 6.84 27.59
C GLY A 130 -17.07 7.90 28.68
N GLU A 131 -16.14 7.65 29.61
CA GLU A 131 -15.68 8.65 30.60
C GLU A 131 -14.76 9.74 29.99
N ASP A 132 -14.05 9.44 28.91
CA ASP A 132 -13.17 10.32 28.12
C ASP A 132 -13.84 10.94 26.87
N VAL A 133 -14.98 10.43 26.41
CA VAL A 133 -15.70 10.91 25.19
C VAL A 133 -16.30 12.29 25.44
N TYR A 134 -16.87 12.48 26.63
CA TYR A 134 -17.49 13.76 27.02
C TYR A 134 -16.54 14.65 27.86
N GLY A 135 -15.44 14.08 28.38
CA GLY A 135 -14.40 14.81 29.13
C GLY A 135 -13.16 15.24 28.30
N ALA A 136 -12.86 14.58 27.19
CA ALA A 136 -11.66 14.79 26.39
C ALA A 136 -11.91 14.65 24.86
N GLY A 137 -12.85 15.44 24.33
CA GLY A 137 -13.44 15.38 22.98
C GLY A 137 -12.54 15.62 21.75
N LYS A 138 -11.31 15.12 21.74
CA LYS A 138 -10.29 15.45 20.72
C LYS A 138 -9.47 14.26 20.23
N ARG A 139 -9.36 13.18 21.01
CA ARG A 139 -8.59 11.96 20.67
C ARG A 139 -9.47 10.85 20.09
N ASP A 140 -10.74 10.84 20.51
CA ASP A 140 -11.68 9.78 20.14
C ASP A 140 -12.28 9.99 18.73
N VAL A 141 -12.61 11.23 18.35
CA VAL A 141 -13.07 11.55 16.98
C VAL A 141 -12.03 11.19 15.91
N ALA A 142 -10.73 11.33 16.22
CA ALA A 142 -9.67 10.91 15.32
C ALA A 142 -9.64 9.39 15.11
N THR A 143 -9.93 8.62 16.16
CA THR A 143 -10.05 7.16 16.09
C THR A 143 -11.29 6.74 15.28
N LEU A 144 -12.42 7.43 15.46
CA LEU A 144 -13.62 7.21 14.66
C LEU A 144 -13.38 7.46 13.17
N TYR A 145 -12.68 8.56 12.87
CA TYR A 145 -12.27 8.87 11.52
C TYR A 145 -11.35 7.78 10.97
N GLU A 146 -10.39 7.30 11.76
CA GLU A 146 -9.49 6.22 11.37
C GLU A 146 -10.27 4.92 11.01
N TYR A 147 -11.25 4.53 11.83
CA TYR A 147 -12.09 3.37 11.56
C TYR A 147 -12.98 3.56 10.33
N TRP A 148 -13.55 4.76 10.18
CA TRP A 148 -14.37 5.08 9.02
C TRP A 148 -13.55 5.01 7.72
N VAL A 149 -12.35 5.59 7.70
CA VAL A 149 -11.42 5.52 6.55
C VAL A 149 -11.05 4.06 6.26
N PHE A 150 -10.80 3.24 7.28
CA PHE A 150 -10.55 1.80 7.07
C PHE A 150 -11.70 1.13 6.31
N LEU A 151 -12.95 1.36 6.72
CA LEU A 151 -14.13 0.81 6.04
C LEU A 151 -14.26 1.32 4.61
N GLN A 152 -13.91 2.59 4.34
CA GLN A 152 -13.86 3.10 2.96
C GLN A 152 -12.77 2.41 2.13
N LEU A 153 -11.59 2.18 2.70
CA LEU A 153 -10.52 1.40 2.05
C LEU A 153 -10.95 -0.04 1.77
N VAL A 154 -11.77 -0.66 2.64
CA VAL A 154 -12.38 -1.97 2.36
C VAL A 154 -13.25 -1.89 1.11
N LYS A 155 -14.15 -0.91 1.00
CA LYS A 155 -15.00 -0.76 -0.20
C LYS A 155 -14.18 -0.55 -1.47
N VAL A 156 -13.10 0.23 -1.39
CA VAL A 156 -12.17 0.41 -2.52
C VAL A 156 -11.54 -0.93 -2.90
N MET A 157 -11.06 -1.70 -1.92
CA MET A 157 -10.54 -3.05 -2.12
C MET A 157 -11.57 -4.00 -2.73
N GLU A 158 -12.85 -3.95 -2.30
CA GLU A 158 -13.93 -4.76 -2.87
C GLU A 158 -14.14 -4.45 -4.35
N ARG A 159 -14.15 -3.16 -4.71
CA ARG A 159 -14.28 -2.71 -6.09
C ARG A 159 -13.08 -3.11 -6.95
N LEU A 160 -11.84 -2.97 -6.43
CA LEU A 160 -10.62 -3.37 -7.14
C LEU A 160 -10.55 -4.88 -7.38
N CYS A 161 -10.97 -5.69 -6.40
CA CYS A 161 -10.96 -7.15 -6.47
C CYS A 161 -12.22 -7.74 -7.10
N GLY A 162 -13.29 -6.97 -7.28
CA GLY A 162 -14.59 -7.45 -7.76
C GLY A 162 -15.24 -8.46 -6.80
N LYS A 163 -15.02 -8.32 -5.48
CA LYS A 163 -15.50 -9.26 -4.46
C LYS A 163 -15.75 -8.56 -3.14
N GLU A 164 -16.85 -8.90 -2.47
CA GLU A 164 -17.15 -8.45 -1.10
C GLU A 164 -16.32 -9.18 -0.03
N PHE A 165 -15.94 -8.46 1.03
CA PHE A 165 -15.16 -8.99 2.14
C PHE A 165 -15.96 -8.99 3.45
N HIS A 166 -16.02 -10.15 4.10
CA HIS A 166 -16.68 -10.25 5.40
C HIS A 166 -15.83 -9.61 6.51
N LEU A 167 -16.34 -8.52 7.09
CA LEU A 167 -15.71 -7.77 8.18
C LEU A 167 -15.74 -8.50 9.54
N SER A 168 -16.46 -9.61 9.66
CA SER A 168 -16.61 -10.37 10.92
C SER A 168 -15.27 -10.83 11.52
N GLN A 169 -14.23 -10.98 10.69
CA GLN A 169 -12.89 -11.37 11.14
C GLN A 169 -12.06 -10.20 11.70
N LEU A 170 -12.49 -8.96 11.43
CA LEU A 170 -11.83 -7.72 11.81
C LEU A 170 -12.44 -7.10 13.07
N VAL A 171 -13.61 -7.61 13.46
CA VAL A 171 -14.46 -7.09 14.52
C VAL A 171 -14.39 -8.03 15.73
N GLU A 172 -14.30 -7.45 16.92
CA GLU A 172 -14.40 -8.15 18.20
C GLU A 172 -15.55 -7.55 19.01
N VAL A 173 -16.47 -8.44 19.40
CA VAL A 173 -17.51 -8.12 20.37
C VAL A 173 -16.84 -8.15 21.74
N ARG A 174 -17.02 -7.07 22.51
CA ARG A 174 -16.44 -6.93 23.84
C ARG A 174 -17.02 -7.99 24.79
N PRO A 175 -16.26 -8.38 25.84
CA PRO A 175 -16.74 -9.34 26.85
C PRO A 175 -18.02 -8.90 27.57
N ASP A 176 -18.30 -7.60 27.64
CA ASP A 176 -19.50 -7.00 28.24
C ASP A 176 -20.73 -7.07 27.32
N GLY A 177 -20.60 -7.53 26.08
CA GLY A 177 -21.69 -7.71 25.12
C GLY A 177 -22.31 -6.41 24.58
N MET A 178 -21.82 -5.24 25.00
CA MET A 178 -22.42 -3.95 24.64
C MET A 178 -21.66 -3.21 23.52
N GLY A 179 -20.51 -3.72 23.07
CA GLY A 179 -19.66 -2.98 22.15
C GLY A 179 -18.94 -3.81 21.10
N VAL A 180 -18.69 -3.16 19.98
CA VAL A 180 -18.01 -3.71 18.82
C VAL A 180 -16.74 -2.90 18.55
N ALA A 181 -15.56 -3.50 18.71
CA ALA A 181 -14.27 -2.87 18.43
C ALA A 181 -13.59 -3.52 17.22
N LEU A 182 -12.86 -2.73 16.42
CA LEU A 182 -11.92 -3.32 15.46
C LEU A 182 -10.73 -3.91 16.22
N ARG A 183 -10.39 -5.16 15.92
CA ARG A 183 -9.30 -5.88 16.59
C ARG A 183 -7.97 -5.15 16.41
N ARG A 184 -7.45 -4.57 17.49
CA ARG A 184 -6.10 -3.95 17.55
C ARG A 184 -5.07 -5.04 17.90
N GLY A 185 -3.98 -5.17 17.14
CA GLY A 185 -2.91 -6.15 17.45
C GLY A 185 -2.36 -6.87 16.22
N ARG A 186 -2.00 -8.17 16.33
CA ARG A 186 -1.62 -9.03 15.18
C ARG A 186 -2.82 -9.15 14.23
N ALA A 187 -3.07 -8.10 13.47
CA ALA A 187 -4.29 -7.88 12.69
C ALA A 187 -4.44 -8.96 11.61
N ARG A 188 -5.68 -9.37 11.35
CA ARG A 188 -6.01 -10.16 10.16
C ARG A 188 -6.13 -9.21 8.99
N ALA A 189 -5.50 -9.54 7.87
CA ALA A 189 -5.58 -8.74 6.66
C ALA A 189 -6.81 -9.13 5.85
N ILE A 190 -7.41 -8.16 5.16
CA ILE A 190 -8.31 -8.46 4.05
C ILE A 190 -7.44 -8.84 2.86
N LYS A 191 -7.73 -9.98 2.24
CA LYS A 191 -6.92 -10.53 1.14
C LYS A 191 -7.76 -10.72 -0.10
N GLY A 192 -7.29 -10.16 -1.21
CA GLY A 192 -7.88 -10.31 -2.53
C GLY A 192 -6.83 -10.62 -3.59
N THR A 193 -7.31 -10.86 -4.79
CA THR A 193 -6.50 -11.07 -5.98
C THR A 193 -7.05 -10.23 -7.11
N VAL A 194 -6.17 -9.61 -7.88
CA VAL A 194 -6.54 -8.77 -9.04
C VAL A 194 -5.73 -9.21 -10.25
N GLN A 195 -6.38 -9.34 -11.40
CA GLN A 195 -5.68 -9.53 -12.68
C GLN A 195 -5.42 -8.17 -13.33
N ARG A 196 -4.16 -7.88 -13.64
CA ARG A 196 -3.73 -6.66 -14.34
C ARG A 196 -2.62 -6.99 -15.33
N LEU A 197 -2.77 -6.56 -16.58
CA LEU A 197 -1.77 -6.72 -17.64
C LEU A 197 -1.19 -8.15 -17.76
N GLY A 198 -2.04 -9.17 -17.58
CA GLY A 198 -1.62 -10.58 -17.66
C GLY A 198 -0.90 -11.14 -16.43
N ARG A 199 -0.80 -10.37 -15.33
CA ARG A 199 -0.20 -10.81 -14.05
C ARG A 199 -1.25 -10.87 -12.96
N THR A 200 -1.16 -11.89 -12.10
CA THR A 200 -1.99 -12.00 -10.91
C THR A 200 -1.32 -11.25 -9.76
N LEU A 201 -1.99 -10.23 -9.24
CA LEU A 201 -1.55 -9.48 -8.06
C LEU A 201 -2.31 -9.98 -6.82
N GLN A 202 -1.57 -10.44 -5.82
CA GLN A 202 -2.12 -10.64 -4.47
C GLN A 202 -2.11 -9.31 -3.74
N VAL A 203 -3.28 -8.88 -3.28
CA VAL A 203 -3.43 -7.59 -2.58
C VAL A 203 -3.91 -7.85 -1.16
N GLU A 204 -3.24 -7.26 -0.17
CA GLU A 204 -3.65 -7.37 1.24
C GLU A 204 -3.78 -5.99 1.87
N LEU A 205 -4.95 -5.68 2.43
CA LEU A 205 -5.18 -4.48 3.24
C LEU A 205 -5.05 -4.82 4.73
N TRP A 206 -4.20 -4.07 5.41
CA TRP A 206 -3.90 -4.23 6.84
C TRP A 206 -4.31 -2.98 7.62
N PHE A 207 -4.96 -3.20 8.76
CA PHE A 207 -5.23 -2.17 9.76
C PHE A 207 -4.18 -2.24 10.88
N ASN A 208 -3.54 -1.12 11.18
CA ASN A 208 -2.68 -0.93 12.34
C ASN A 208 -1.54 -1.96 12.46
N ARG A 209 -1.00 -2.43 11.32
CA ARG A 209 0.04 -3.45 11.27
C ARG A 209 1.36 -2.92 11.82
N SER A 210 1.92 -3.66 12.77
CA SER A 210 3.26 -3.37 13.29
C SER A 210 4.35 -3.98 12.40
N PHE A 211 5.27 -3.15 11.93
CA PHE A 211 6.48 -3.51 11.21
C PHE A 211 7.66 -3.45 12.17
N GLY A 212 7.85 -4.50 12.97
CA GLY A 212 8.94 -4.59 13.96
C GLY A 212 10.34 -4.63 13.32
N HIS A 213 11.36 -4.34 14.13
CA HIS A 213 12.74 -4.57 13.76
C HIS A 213 13.00 -6.07 13.67
N ARG A 214 13.36 -6.55 12.47
CA ARG A 214 13.66 -7.97 12.24
C ARG A 214 14.88 -8.11 11.35
N THR A 215 15.70 -9.11 11.63
CA THR A 215 16.77 -9.55 10.73
C THR A 215 16.14 -10.18 9.48
N GLY A 216 16.54 -9.69 8.30
CA GLY A 216 16.01 -10.16 7.00
C GLY A 216 15.27 -9.09 6.19
N ASN A 217 14.49 -9.55 5.20
CA ASN A 217 13.91 -8.70 4.15
C ASN A 217 12.49 -8.18 4.43
N GLN A 218 12.01 -8.26 5.67
CA GLN A 218 10.67 -7.81 6.05
C GLN A 218 10.70 -6.95 7.32
N GLY A 219 9.76 -6.00 7.40
CA GLY A 219 9.62 -5.12 8.56
C GLY A 219 10.46 -3.84 8.44
N SER A 220 10.63 -3.15 9.56
CA SER A 220 11.46 -1.95 9.63
C SER A 220 12.93 -2.32 9.82
N TRP A 221 13.84 -1.64 9.12
CA TRP A 221 15.28 -1.86 9.32
C TRP A 221 15.84 -1.08 10.52
N THR A 222 15.12 -0.08 11.03
CA THR A 222 15.48 0.70 12.22
C THR A 222 14.65 0.29 13.45
N ARG A 223 13.61 1.05 13.79
CA ARG A 223 12.71 0.83 14.93
C ARG A 223 11.33 0.40 14.45
N PRO A 224 10.52 -0.27 15.29
CA PRO A 224 9.16 -0.63 14.92
C PRO A 224 8.36 0.55 14.39
N MET A 225 7.75 0.40 13.21
CA MET A 225 6.84 1.38 12.62
C MET A 225 5.42 0.82 12.59
N ARG A 226 4.42 1.71 12.71
CA ARG A 226 3.01 1.31 12.73
C ARG A 226 2.14 2.36 12.02
N PRO A 227 2.05 2.30 10.67
CA PRO A 227 1.05 3.04 9.92
C PRO A 227 -0.36 2.61 10.30
N ASP A 228 -1.33 3.52 10.17
CA ASP A 228 -2.75 3.23 10.42
C ASP A 228 -3.27 2.19 9.42
N TYR A 229 -2.85 2.31 8.15
CA TYR A 229 -3.18 1.35 7.11
C TYR A 229 -1.95 0.97 6.27
N SER A 230 -1.95 -0.25 5.75
CA SER A 230 -0.92 -0.69 4.82
C SER A 230 -1.50 -1.64 3.79
N ILE A 231 -1.24 -1.34 2.52
CA ILE A 231 -1.62 -2.19 1.38
C ILE A 231 -0.35 -2.89 0.90
N ARG A 232 -0.39 -4.22 0.87
CA ARG A 232 0.64 -5.06 0.26
C ARG A 232 0.19 -5.47 -1.13
N ILE A 233 1.04 -5.29 -2.13
CA ILE A 233 0.81 -5.76 -3.49
C ILE A 233 1.93 -6.72 -3.85
N LYS A 234 1.59 -7.96 -4.18
CA LYS A 234 2.57 -9.00 -4.54
C LYS A 234 2.20 -9.63 -5.88
N PRO A 235 2.93 -9.34 -6.97
CA PRO A 235 2.84 -10.10 -8.22
C PRO A 235 3.23 -11.58 -8.05
N ASP A 236 2.57 -12.46 -8.81
CA ASP A 236 2.74 -13.92 -8.84
C ASP A 236 4.12 -14.37 -9.36
N MET A 237 4.64 -13.73 -10.42
CA MET A 237 5.96 -14.02 -10.97
C MET A 237 6.76 -12.74 -11.20
N THR A 238 7.89 -12.61 -10.49
CA THR A 238 8.82 -11.48 -10.67
C THR A 238 10.27 -11.99 -10.56
N TYR A 239 10.64 -12.86 -11.51
CA TYR A 239 12.02 -13.34 -11.67
C TYR A 239 12.51 -14.28 -10.55
N GLY A 240 11.64 -15.16 -10.04
CA GLY A 240 12.02 -16.27 -9.15
C GLY A 240 12.09 -15.95 -7.65
N GLU A 241 11.86 -14.71 -7.22
CA GLU A 241 11.79 -14.34 -5.80
C GLU A 241 10.54 -13.49 -5.47
N PRO A 242 10.07 -13.48 -4.20
CA PRO A 242 8.90 -12.70 -3.79
C PRO A 242 9.22 -11.21 -3.78
N ASP A 243 8.65 -10.48 -4.74
CA ASP A 243 8.81 -9.03 -4.87
C ASP A 243 7.51 -8.30 -4.47
N GLU A 244 7.36 -8.02 -3.19
CA GLU A 244 6.19 -7.29 -2.66
C GLU A 244 6.45 -5.79 -2.62
N VAL A 245 5.40 -5.00 -2.87
CA VAL A 245 5.36 -3.55 -2.73
C VAL A 245 4.45 -3.20 -1.57
N TRP A 246 4.90 -2.30 -0.71
CA TRP A 246 4.09 -1.74 0.36
C TRP A 246 3.72 -0.29 0.09
N ILE A 247 2.46 0.04 0.37
CA ILE A 247 1.95 1.41 0.42
C ILE A 247 1.32 1.63 1.78
N HIS A 248 1.64 2.74 2.41
CA HIS A 248 1.19 3.07 3.76
C HIS A 248 0.27 4.28 3.74
N PHE A 249 -0.65 4.31 4.69
CA PHE A 249 -1.54 5.44 4.88
C PHE A 249 -1.66 5.78 6.36
N ASP A 250 -1.81 7.06 6.68
CA ASP A 250 -2.06 7.59 8.02
C ASP A 250 -3.27 8.52 7.97
N ALA A 251 -4.25 8.32 8.85
CA ALA A 251 -5.45 9.14 8.89
C ALA A 251 -5.26 10.35 9.83
N LYS A 252 -5.55 11.55 9.34
CA LYS A 252 -5.42 12.80 10.09
C LYS A 252 -6.73 13.56 10.12
N TYR A 253 -7.43 13.51 11.24
CA TYR A 253 -8.74 14.18 11.38
C TYR A 253 -8.65 15.71 11.55
N ARG A 254 -7.59 16.24 12.18
CA ARG A 254 -7.49 17.67 12.54
C ARG A 254 -6.83 18.55 11.47
N VAL A 255 -6.71 18.02 10.27
CA VAL A 255 -6.04 18.70 9.17
C VAL A 255 -7.11 19.14 8.20
N GLU A 256 -7.09 20.41 7.83
CA GLU A 256 -8.11 20.99 6.95
C GLU A 256 -7.57 21.27 5.54
N SER A 257 -6.24 21.36 5.36
CA SER A 257 -5.59 21.62 4.06
C SER A 257 -4.29 20.83 3.88
N VAL A 258 -3.80 20.74 2.63
CA VAL A 258 -2.50 20.08 2.38
C VAL A 258 -1.32 20.93 2.83
N THR A 259 -1.44 22.25 2.79
CA THR A 259 -0.43 23.20 3.32
C THR A 259 -0.18 22.99 4.82
N GLU A 260 -1.19 22.55 5.57
CA GLU A 260 -1.01 22.14 6.97
C GLU A 260 -0.25 20.81 7.14
N LEU A 261 -0.22 19.94 6.13
CA LEU A 261 0.50 18.66 6.16
C LEU A 261 1.94 18.78 5.66
N PHE A 262 2.16 19.54 4.59
CA PHE A 262 3.43 19.56 3.87
C PHE A 262 4.14 20.91 3.93
N GLY A 263 3.47 21.96 4.40
CA GLY A 263 3.97 23.32 4.30
C GLY A 263 3.67 23.94 2.93
N GLU A 264 4.18 25.15 2.72
CA GLU A 264 4.18 25.78 1.41
C GLU A 264 5.38 25.26 0.60
N ASP A 265 5.18 25.03 -0.69
CA ASP A 265 6.25 24.66 -1.62
C ASP A 265 6.90 25.94 -2.18
N PRO A 266 8.13 26.30 -1.77
CA PRO A 266 8.80 27.49 -2.30
C PRO A 266 9.13 27.31 -3.78
N ARG A 267 8.75 28.28 -4.60
CA ARG A 267 9.02 28.23 -6.05
C ARG A 267 10.26 29.04 -6.45
N THR A 268 10.85 29.74 -5.49
CA THR A 268 12.05 30.57 -5.66
C THR A 268 12.96 30.48 -4.44
N GLU A 269 14.27 30.70 -4.64
CA GLU A 269 15.26 30.73 -3.55
C GLU A 269 14.94 31.81 -2.50
N GLU A 270 14.32 32.93 -2.92
CA GLU A 270 13.88 34.00 -2.01
C GLU A 270 12.67 33.60 -1.15
N GLU A 271 11.76 32.77 -1.67
CA GLU A 271 10.66 32.19 -0.89
C GLU A 271 11.19 31.12 0.08
N GLU A 272 12.13 30.30 -0.37
CA GLU A 272 12.80 29.30 0.49
C GLU A 272 13.52 29.99 1.67
N GLY A 273 14.29 31.05 1.40
CA GLY A 273 14.97 31.83 2.44
C GLY A 273 14.00 32.42 3.47
N ARG A 274 12.86 32.96 3.01
CA ARG A 274 11.81 33.49 3.91
C ARG A 274 11.19 32.40 4.79
N LEU A 275 10.88 31.23 4.22
CA LEU A 275 10.32 30.11 4.97
C LEU A 275 11.32 29.59 6.03
N LEU A 276 12.61 29.55 5.71
CA LEU A 276 13.67 29.14 6.64
C LEU A 276 13.86 30.12 7.81
N ASP A 277 13.72 31.42 7.56
CA ASP A 277 13.80 32.47 8.59
C ASP A 277 12.55 32.45 9.50
N GLU A 278 11.37 32.24 8.92
CA GLU A 278 10.12 32.02 9.67
C GLU A 278 10.18 30.74 10.53
N GLU A 279 10.80 29.66 10.05
CA GLU A 279 11.00 28.42 10.81
C GLU A 279 11.85 28.60 12.07
N GLN A 280 12.83 29.50 12.04
CA GLN A 280 13.68 29.80 13.20
C GLN A 280 12.94 30.61 14.28
N THR A 281 11.83 31.27 13.92
CA THR A 281 11.09 32.19 14.80
C THR A 281 9.75 31.63 15.30
N ALA A 282 9.17 30.62 14.64
CA ALA A 282 7.84 30.09 14.98
C ALA A 282 7.85 28.94 16.00
N GLU A 283 7.17 29.12 17.13
CA GLU A 283 6.95 28.07 18.13
C GLU A 283 5.82 27.08 17.73
N SER A 284 6.10 25.78 17.93
CA SER A 284 5.18 24.63 18.03
C SER A 284 4.28 24.25 16.84
N ARG A 285 3.70 25.21 16.09
CA ARG A 285 2.68 24.95 15.05
C ARG A 285 3.30 24.54 13.70
N GLN A 286 4.43 25.13 13.30
CA GLN A 286 5.19 24.71 12.09
C GLN A 286 5.91 23.36 12.29
N LEU A 287 6.47 23.12 13.49
CA LEU A 287 7.02 21.81 13.89
C LEU A 287 5.99 20.67 13.75
N ALA A 288 4.72 20.94 14.10
CA ALA A 288 3.64 19.97 13.94
C ALA A 288 3.24 19.73 12.48
N ARG A 289 3.28 20.75 11.60
CA ARG A 289 2.98 20.62 10.15
C ARG A 289 3.97 19.67 9.47
N ARG A 290 5.27 19.88 9.69
CA ARG A 290 6.32 19.08 9.04
C ARG A 290 6.47 17.67 9.64
N ALA A 291 6.01 17.45 10.88
CA ALA A 291 6.10 16.16 11.54
C ALA A 291 5.36 15.05 10.78
N ASP A 292 4.22 15.35 10.16
CA ASP A 292 3.45 14.36 9.40
C ASP A 292 4.13 14.01 8.07
N LEU A 293 4.68 15.00 7.35
CA LEU A 293 5.52 14.75 6.18
C LEU A 293 6.74 13.88 6.53
N LEU A 294 7.46 14.23 7.60
CA LEU A 294 8.61 13.47 8.09
C LEU A 294 8.23 12.04 8.49
N LYS A 295 7.05 11.86 9.10
CA LYS A 295 6.50 10.56 9.43
C LYS A 295 6.23 9.73 8.15
N MET A 296 5.73 10.34 7.09
CA MET A 296 5.49 9.66 5.82
C MET A 296 6.81 9.23 5.15
N HIS A 297 7.82 10.10 5.15
CA HIS A 297 9.19 9.72 4.76
C HIS A 297 9.71 8.56 5.59
N ALA A 298 9.56 8.61 6.92
CA ALA A 298 10.01 7.55 7.81
C ALA A 298 9.32 6.21 7.50
N TYR A 299 8.01 6.19 7.20
CA TYR A 299 7.34 4.97 6.76
C TYR A 299 7.89 4.43 5.45
N ARG A 300 8.01 5.27 4.42
CA ARG A 300 8.53 4.87 3.11
C ARG A 300 9.97 4.34 3.19
N ASP A 301 10.82 4.98 3.99
CA ASP A 301 12.26 4.71 3.99
C ASP A 301 12.68 3.70 5.07
N ALA A 302 12.00 3.63 6.21
CA ALA A 302 12.33 2.69 7.29
C ALA A 302 11.71 1.30 7.09
N ILE A 303 10.49 1.23 6.55
CA ILE A 303 9.83 -0.05 6.28
C ILE A 303 10.35 -0.59 4.94
N ARG A 304 10.93 -1.79 4.95
CA ARG A 304 11.51 -2.41 3.75
C ARG A 304 10.44 -2.62 2.67
N ARG A 305 10.82 -2.37 1.41
CA ARG A 305 9.98 -2.56 0.22
C ARG A 305 8.76 -1.64 0.14
N SER A 306 8.80 -0.52 0.86
CA SER A 306 7.75 0.50 0.79
C SER A 306 8.02 1.42 -0.38
N ALA A 307 7.01 1.58 -1.23
CA ALA A 307 7.07 2.46 -2.38
C ALA A 307 6.31 3.77 -2.14
N GLY A 308 5.37 3.81 -1.21
CA GLY A 308 4.71 5.08 -0.89
C GLY A 308 4.10 5.15 0.49
N ALA A 309 3.91 6.38 0.94
CA ALA A 309 3.26 6.70 2.20
C ALA A 309 2.42 7.97 2.02
N TYR A 310 1.14 7.90 2.38
CA TYR A 310 0.17 8.96 2.09
C TYR A 310 -0.65 9.32 3.31
N VAL A 311 -1.14 10.55 3.37
CA VAL A 311 -2.06 10.99 4.42
C VAL A 311 -3.49 10.95 3.89
N ILE A 312 -4.44 10.49 4.70
CA ILE A 312 -5.88 10.61 4.41
C ILE A 312 -6.48 11.57 5.43
N TYR A 313 -7.15 12.63 4.97
CA TYR A 313 -7.60 13.71 5.85
C TYR A 313 -8.95 14.29 5.37
N PRO A 314 -9.77 14.90 6.24
CA PRO A 314 -11.08 15.42 5.88
C PRO A 314 -11.00 16.76 5.14
N GLY A 315 -10.08 16.89 4.18
CA GLY A 315 -9.92 18.06 3.32
C GLY A 315 -10.72 18.01 2.02
N THR A 316 -10.43 18.94 1.13
CA THR A 316 -10.98 19.01 -0.24
C THR A 316 -9.96 18.67 -1.31
N GLU A 317 -8.67 18.76 -0.97
CA GLU A 317 -7.58 18.72 -1.94
C GLU A 317 -6.88 17.37 -1.92
N ARG A 318 -6.32 17.02 -3.08
CA ARG A 318 -5.44 15.87 -3.25
C ARG A 318 -4.12 16.41 -3.73
N GLU A 319 -3.04 15.89 -3.17
CA GLU A 319 -1.69 16.19 -3.64
C GLU A 319 -0.91 14.88 -3.75
N LEU A 320 -0.19 14.72 -4.87
CA LEU A 320 0.71 13.60 -5.09
C LEU A 320 2.10 14.15 -5.35
N LEU A 321 3.06 13.62 -4.60
CA LEU A 321 4.47 13.97 -4.63
C LEU A 321 5.26 12.74 -5.07
N PRO A 322 5.27 12.40 -6.38
CA PRO A 322 6.14 11.35 -6.89
C PRO A 322 7.59 11.72 -6.65
N ARG A 323 8.42 10.76 -6.23
CA ARG A 323 9.86 11.00 -6.01
C ARG A 323 10.60 11.28 -7.31
N PHE A 324 10.13 10.67 -8.40
CA PHE A 324 10.71 10.77 -9.74
C PHE A 324 9.60 11.11 -10.75
N HIS A 325 9.59 10.45 -11.91
CA HIS A 325 8.66 10.70 -13.01
C HIS A 325 7.47 9.73 -13.02
N GLU A 326 7.47 8.72 -12.15
CA GLU A 326 6.44 7.70 -12.09
C GLU A 326 5.65 7.79 -10.78
N LEU A 327 4.46 7.18 -10.76
CA LEU A 327 3.57 7.17 -9.61
C LEU A 327 4.22 6.66 -8.31
N LEU A 328 5.09 5.66 -8.44
CA LEU A 328 5.85 5.09 -7.35
C LEU A 328 7.36 5.15 -7.66
N PRO A 329 8.22 5.39 -6.66
CA PRO A 329 7.86 5.70 -5.28
C PRO A 329 7.36 7.15 -5.10
N GLY A 330 6.50 7.40 -4.11
CA GLY A 330 5.88 8.71 -3.91
C GLY A 330 5.26 8.92 -2.53
N LEU A 331 5.00 10.18 -2.19
CA LEU A 331 4.22 10.60 -1.03
C LEU A 331 2.99 11.39 -1.48
N GLY A 332 2.13 11.79 -0.56
CA GLY A 332 1.02 12.68 -0.88
C GLY A 332 -0.09 12.65 0.15
N ALA A 333 -1.19 13.34 -0.18
CA ALA A 333 -2.37 13.44 0.67
C ALA A 333 -3.65 13.26 -0.15
N PHE A 334 -4.64 12.60 0.44
CA PHE A 334 -5.97 12.40 -0.13
C PHE A 334 -7.03 12.98 0.78
N ALA A 335 -7.82 13.89 0.24
CA ALA A 335 -9.07 14.33 0.83
C ALA A 335 -10.10 13.19 0.85
N LEU A 336 -10.63 12.88 2.04
CA LEU A 336 -11.72 11.94 2.23
C LEU A 336 -12.63 12.40 3.38
N ARG A 337 -13.80 12.96 3.06
CA ARG A 337 -14.72 13.51 4.08
C ARG A 337 -15.92 12.61 4.32
N PRO A 338 -16.35 12.37 5.57
CA PRO A 338 -17.62 11.73 5.85
C PRO A 338 -18.80 12.55 5.33
N THR A 339 -19.76 11.90 4.67
CA THR A 339 -21.03 12.50 4.24
C THR A 339 -22.20 11.90 5.01
N LYS A 340 -23.34 12.60 5.04
CA LYS A 340 -24.58 12.12 5.71
C LYS A 340 -25.04 10.75 5.20
N ASP A 341 -24.68 10.38 3.97
CA ASP A 341 -25.03 9.11 3.33
C ASP A 341 -23.95 8.02 3.52
N GLY A 342 -22.86 8.31 4.25
CA GLY A 342 -21.80 7.36 4.61
C GLY A 342 -20.85 6.93 3.47
N GLN A 343 -21.07 7.42 2.25
CA GLN A 343 -20.23 7.15 1.07
C GLN A 343 -18.92 7.96 1.07
N GLY A 344 -18.94 9.14 1.70
CA GLY A 344 -17.82 10.06 1.76
C GLY A 344 -17.46 10.73 0.43
N THR A 345 -17.02 11.99 0.46
CA THR A 345 -16.51 12.68 -0.74
C THR A 345 -15.00 12.46 -0.87
N GLY A 346 -14.53 12.11 -2.07
CA GLY A 346 -13.11 11.88 -2.37
C GLY A 346 -12.72 10.41 -2.57
N LEU A 347 -13.66 9.47 -2.36
CA LEU A 347 -13.43 8.04 -2.51
C LEU A 347 -12.99 7.65 -3.93
N GLU A 348 -13.53 8.30 -4.95
CA GLU A 348 -13.20 8.00 -6.35
C GLU A 348 -11.73 8.27 -6.67
N GLY A 349 -11.19 9.41 -6.21
CA GLY A 349 -9.78 9.73 -6.44
C GLY A 349 -8.82 8.77 -5.73
N LEU A 350 -9.22 8.22 -4.59
CA LEU A 350 -8.47 7.18 -3.89
C LEU A 350 -8.56 5.82 -4.61
N PHE A 351 -9.74 5.49 -5.16
CA PHE A 351 -9.92 4.31 -6.00
C PHE A 351 -9.06 4.38 -7.27
N GLU A 352 -9.14 5.47 -8.02
CA GLU A 352 -8.36 5.69 -9.25
C GLU A 352 -6.86 5.56 -8.96
N PHE A 353 -6.39 6.22 -7.90
CA PHE A 353 -4.99 6.12 -7.49
C PHE A 353 -4.56 4.66 -7.19
N LEU A 354 -5.37 3.91 -6.44
CA LEU A 354 -5.03 2.53 -6.12
C LEU A 354 -5.11 1.60 -7.34
N ASP A 355 -6.02 1.85 -8.28
CA ASP A 355 -6.07 1.12 -9.55
C ASP A 355 -4.85 1.42 -10.43
N ASP A 356 -4.43 2.69 -10.52
CA ASP A 356 -3.21 3.11 -11.20
C ASP A 356 -1.96 2.49 -10.57
N VAL A 357 -1.92 2.43 -9.22
CA VAL A 357 -0.87 1.73 -8.47
C VAL A 357 -0.80 0.26 -8.85
N LEU A 358 -1.94 -0.45 -8.91
CA LEU A 358 -1.97 -1.87 -9.29
C LEU A 358 -1.45 -2.06 -10.72
N THR A 359 -1.86 -1.18 -11.63
CA THR A 359 -1.38 -1.18 -13.02
C THR A 359 0.12 -0.90 -13.09
N HIS A 360 0.60 0.09 -12.33
CA HIS A 360 2.01 0.44 -12.24
C HIS A 360 2.86 -0.73 -11.71
N VAL A 361 2.43 -1.41 -10.64
CA VAL A 361 3.13 -2.58 -10.08
C VAL A 361 3.07 -3.80 -11.01
N ALA A 362 2.00 -3.96 -11.80
CA ALA A 362 1.93 -5.01 -12.81
C ALA A 362 2.89 -4.75 -14.00
N THR A 363 3.12 -3.48 -14.35
CA THR A 363 3.88 -3.07 -15.53
C THR A 363 5.38 -3.33 -15.38
N GLN A 364 5.94 -4.17 -16.26
CA GLN A 364 7.36 -4.55 -16.24
C GLN A 364 8.32 -3.51 -16.83
N THR A 365 7.79 -2.52 -17.55
CA THR A 365 8.60 -1.47 -18.20
C THR A 365 8.85 -0.25 -17.31
N THR A 366 8.33 -0.24 -16.08
CA THR A 366 8.51 0.88 -15.16
C THR A 366 9.96 0.95 -14.67
N GLN A 367 10.44 2.18 -14.48
CA GLN A 367 11.71 2.45 -13.82
C GLN A 367 11.68 1.93 -12.38
N HIS A 368 10.53 1.98 -11.71
CA HIS A 368 10.32 1.41 -10.40
C HIS A 368 10.56 -0.11 -10.35
N GLU A 369 10.03 -0.90 -11.30
CA GLU A 369 10.32 -2.33 -11.40
C GLU A 369 11.82 -2.58 -11.62
N ARG A 370 12.43 -1.82 -12.53
CA ARG A 370 13.87 -1.90 -12.81
C ARG A 370 14.71 -1.60 -11.55
N LEU A 371 14.38 -0.54 -10.82
CA LEU A 371 15.06 -0.16 -9.59
C LEU A 371 14.96 -1.27 -8.54
N ARG A 372 13.76 -1.82 -8.34
CA ARG A 372 13.53 -2.92 -7.40
C ARG A 372 14.33 -4.16 -7.76
N PHE A 373 14.39 -4.52 -9.04
CA PHE A 373 15.17 -5.64 -9.54
C PHE A 373 16.65 -5.47 -9.19
N TRP A 374 17.27 -4.34 -9.56
CA TRP A 374 18.70 -4.11 -9.30
C TRP A 374 19.01 -3.96 -7.82
N LEU A 375 18.14 -3.32 -7.03
CA LEU A 375 18.32 -3.25 -5.57
C LEU A 375 18.40 -4.66 -4.96
N ARG A 376 17.52 -5.58 -5.38
CA ARG A 376 17.57 -6.97 -4.93
C ARG A 376 18.85 -7.66 -5.38
N GLU A 377 19.19 -7.55 -6.66
CA GLU A 377 20.38 -8.21 -7.22
C GLU A 377 21.65 -7.76 -6.50
N SER A 378 21.79 -6.46 -6.24
CA SER A 378 22.93 -5.88 -5.53
C SER A 378 22.99 -6.21 -4.04
N THR A 379 21.89 -6.64 -3.41
CA THR A 379 21.81 -6.91 -1.96
C THR A 379 21.51 -8.38 -1.62
N ARG A 380 21.50 -9.27 -2.62
CA ARG A 380 21.13 -10.69 -2.49
C ARG A 380 22.05 -11.47 -1.56
N SER A 381 23.33 -11.10 -1.48
CA SER A 381 24.33 -11.77 -0.65
C SER A 381 25.27 -10.74 -0.04
N ALA A 382 25.85 -11.08 1.12
CA ALA A 382 26.89 -10.26 1.72
C ALA A 382 28.06 -10.17 0.73
N TYR A 383 28.22 -9.00 0.13
CA TYR A 383 29.32 -8.69 -0.76
C TYR A 383 30.57 -8.46 0.11
N ASP A 384 31.41 -9.48 0.27
CA ASP A 384 32.74 -9.29 0.84
C ASP A 384 33.68 -8.82 -0.29
N ALA A 385 33.60 -7.53 -0.57
CA ALA A 385 34.35 -6.89 -1.64
C ALA A 385 35.71 -6.43 -1.09
N PRO A 386 36.85 -6.91 -1.62
CA PRO A 386 38.14 -6.33 -1.28
C PRO A 386 38.16 -4.83 -1.63
N SER A 387 38.73 -4.01 -0.75
CA SER A 387 38.86 -2.58 -0.98
C SER A 387 39.92 -2.31 -2.05
N HIS A 388 39.47 -1.85 -3.21
CA HIS A 388 40.34 -1.45 -4.32
C HIS A 388 40.24 0.06 -4.57
N PRO A 389 41.36 0.72 -4.96
CA PRO A 389 41.32 2.11 -5.37
C PRO A 389 40.35 2.32 -6.54
N ALA A 390 39.64 3.45 -6.53
CA ALA A 390 38.80 3.86 -7.64
C ALA A 390 39.66 4.07 -8.91
N VAL A 391 39.13 3.66 -10.05
CA VAL A 391 39.79 3.81 -11.35
C VAL A 391 38.99 4.79 -12.23
N PRO A 392 39.64 5.73 -12.92
CA PRO A 392 38.94 6.84 -13.61
C PRO A 392 38.28 6.42 -14.92
N PHE A 393 38.53 5.20 -15.40
CA PHE A 393 38.10 4.75 -16.73
C PHE A 393 36.78 3.97 -16.74
N LEU A 394 36.24 3.60 -15.58
CA LEU A 394 34.97 2.89 -15.48
C LEU A 394 33.79 3.85 -15.71
N SER A 395 32.86 3.44 -16.56
CA SER A 395 31.59 4.15 -16.85
C SER A 395 30.44 3.64 -15.98
N LYS A 396 30.62 2.46 -15.35
CA LYS A 396 29.63 1.70 -14.59
C LYS A 396 30.28 1.11 -13.33
N PRO A 397 29.50 0.66 -12.35
CA PRO A 397 30.04 -0.08 -11.21
C PRO A 397 30.88 -1.30 -11.65
N PRO A 398 31.86 -1.73 -10.83
CA PRO A 398 32.68 -2.90 -11.09
C PRO A 398 31.93 -4.17 -11.50
N ALA A 399 30.80 -4.45 -10.85
CA ALA A 399 29.99 -5.65 -11.12
C ALA A 399 29.24 -5.58 -12.46
N ASP A 400 29.08 -4.38 -13.03
CA ASP A 400 28.35 -4.15 -14.28
C ASP A 400 29.27 -3.87 -15.47
N THR A 401 30.58 -3.70 -15.22
CA THR A 401 31.57 -3.46 -16.28
C THR A 401 32.09 -4.80 -16.79
N VAL A 402 31.83 -5.11 -18.06
CA VAL A 402 32.30 -6.36 -18.68
C VAL A 402 33.73 -6.22 -19.16
N VAL A 403 34.57 -7.18 -18.76
CA VAL A 403 35.98 -7.30 -19.10
C VAL A 403 36.20 -8.60 -19.86
N LEU A 404 36.83 -8.51 -21.03
CA LEU A 404 37.29 -9.65 -21.79
C LEU A 404 38.69 -10.06 -21.32
N LEU A 405 38.85 -11.32 -20.93
CA LEU A 405 40.16 -11.92 -20.68
C LEU A 405 40.75 -12.41 -22.01
N GLY A 406 41.62 -11.58 -22.60
CA GLY A 406 42.23 -11.79 -23.89
C GLY A 406 43.52 -12.59 -23.79
N TYR A 407 43.53 -13.83 -24.27
CA TYR A 407 44.74 -14.65 -24.28
C TYR A 407 45.70 -14.28 -25.42
N VAL A 408 46.95 -14.04 -25.08
CA VAL A 408 48.07 -13.76 -25.97
C VAL A 408 48.91 -15.02 -26.15
N ARG A 409 49.11 -15.43 -27.41
CA ARG A 409 49.61 -16.76 -27.78
C ARG A 409 51.12 -16.79 -28.00
N SER A 410 51.68 -15.68 -28.49
CA SER A 410 53.10 -15.53 -28.79
C SER A 410 53.51 -14.06 -28.69
N PRO A 411 54.81 -13.75 -28.62
CA PRO A 411 55.30 -12.38 -28.73
C PRO A 411 54.94 -11.69 -30.05
N GLU A 412 54.82 -12.43 -31.18
CA GLU A 412 54.34 -11.82 -32.44
C GLU A 412 52.87 -11.42 -32.34
N HIS A 413 52.05 -12.22 -31.66
CA HIS A 413 50.65 -11.87 -31.43
C HIS A 413 50.51 -10.58 -30.62
N LEU A 414 51.31 -10.40 -29.58
CA LEU A 414 51.29 -9.17 -28.78
C LEU A 414 51.71 -7.94 -29.61
N ARG A 415 52.79 -8.06 -30.39
CA ARG A 415 53.24 -6.99 -31.29
C ARG A 415 52.14 -6.60 -32.28
N TRP A 416 51.48 -7.60 -32.88
CA TRP A 416 50.36 -7.35 -33.78
C TRP A 416 49.21 -6.58 -33.11
N ILE A 417 48.83 -6.96 -31.87
CA ILE A 417 47.79 -6.25 -31.11
C ILE A 417 48.18 -4.79 -30.87
N HIS A 418 49.45 -4.52 -30.55
CA HIS A 418 49.93 -3.16 -30.33
C HIS A 418 49.96 -2.32 -31.61
N GLU A 419 50.44 -2.89 -32.71
CA GLU A 419 50.59 -2.21 -34.00
C GLU A 419 49.22 -1.92 -34.63
N GLN A 420 48.35 -2.92 -34.67
CA GLN A 420 47.04 -2.81 -35.32
C GLN A 420 45.95 -2.28 -34.40
N ARG A 421 46.20 -2.20 -33.08
CA ARG A 421 45.20 -1.80 -32.06
C ARG A 421 43.92 -2.64 -32.14
N LEU A 422 44.08 -3.95 -32.36
CA LEU A 422 42.98 -4.89 -32.50
C LEU A 422 43.22 -6.12 -31.62
N TYR A 423 42.20 -6.55 -30.87
CA TYR A 423 42.19 -7.86 -30.25
C TYR A 423 41.32 -8.82 -31.05
N ASN A 424 41.91 -9.88 -31.59
CA ASN A 424 41.21 -10.81 -32.46
C ASN A 424 40.77 -12.08 -31.75
N MET A 425 39.57 -12.54 -32.09
CA MET A 425 38.95 -13.75 -31.57
C MET A 425 38.44 -14.57 -32.74
N ARG A 426 38.63 -15.89 -32.71
CA ARG A 426 38.14 -16.75 -33.78
C ARG A 426 36.63 -16.91 -33.70
N THR A 427 35.97 -16.97 -34.86
CA THR A 427 34.53 -17.24 -34.97
C THR A 427 34.25 -18.38 -35.98
N GLY A 428 33.04 -18.95 -35.93
CA GLY A 428 32.62 -20.16 -36.65
C GLY A 428 32.59 -21.42 -35.78
N GLY A 429 31.83 -22.47 -36.15
CA GLY A 429 31.51 -23.64 -35.29
C GLY A 429 32.65 -24.59 -34.91
N ARG A 430 33.85 -24.08 -34.63
CA ARG A 430 35.04 -24.81 -34.16
C ARG A 430 35.21 -24.61 -32.65
N ARG A 431 35.97 -25.49 -32.00
CA ARG A 431 36.26 -25.40 -30.56
C ARG A 431 36.91 -24.06 -30.19
N GLY A 432 36.42 -23.40 -29.14
CA GLY A 432 36.92 -22.11 -28.64
C GLY A 432 36.56 -20.89 -29.48
N SER A 433 35.56 -21.00 -30.36
CA SER A 433 35.04 -19.89 -31.15
C SER A 433 34.11 -18.99 -30.35
N VAL A 434 34.16 -17.68 -30.57
CA VAL A 434 33.16 -16.75 -30.06
C VAL A 434 31.87 -16.95 -30.84
N LEU A 435 30.81 -17.35 -30.12
CA LEU A 435 29.46 -17.43 -30.64
C LEU A 435 28.86 -16.02 -30.81
N PRO A 436 28.06 -15.78 -31.85
CA PRO A 436 27.25 -14.56 -31.96
C PRO A 436 26.42 -14.35 -30.69
N GLY A 437 26.45 -13.14 -30.12
CA GLY A 437 25.73 -12.79 -28.89
C GLY A 437 26.43 -13.17 -27.58
N SER A 438 27.68 -13.66 -27.62
CA SER A 438 28.47 -13.88 -26.40
C SER A 438 28.73 -12.58 -25.65
N ARG A 439 28.71 -12.63 -24.31
CA ARG A 439 29.06 -11.52 -23.39
C ARG A 439 30.46 -10.94 -23.65
N VAL A 440 31.32 -11.71 -24.33
CA VAL A 440 32.64 -11.28 -24.81
C VAL A 440 32.57 -10.11 -25.81
N LEU A 441 31.53 -10.06 -26.64
CA LEU A 441 31.36 -9.01 -27.65
C LEU A 441 30.85 -7.68 -27.06
N SER A 442 30.29 -7.72 -25.85
CA SER A 442 29.85 -6.54 -25.09
C SER A 442 30.90 -6.03 -24.11
N ALA A 443 32.14 -6.52 -24.19
CA ALA A 443 33.21 -6.10 -23.30
C ALA A 443 33.57 -4.63 -23.54
N GLU A 444 33.70 -3.87 -22.45
CA GLU A 444 34.17 -2.47 -22.48
C GLU A 444 35.69 -2.39 -22.32
N LEU A 445 36.28 -3.43 -21.72
CA LEU A 445 37.70 -3.54 -21.42
C LEU A 445 38.23 -4.89 -21.91
N VAL A 446 39.49 -4.91 -22.34
CA VAL A 446 40.24 -6.14 -22.65
C VAL A 446 41.46 -6.21 -21.76
N VAL A 447 41.64 -7.33 -21.06
CA VAL A 447 42.83 -7.65 -20.29
C VAL A 447 43.62 -8.72 -21.00
N LEU A 448 44.75 -8.32 -21.55
CA LEU A 448 45.69 -9.20 -22.22
C LEU A 448 46.55 -9.94 -21.21
N TYR A 449 46.58 -11.26 -21.33
CA TYR A 449 47.41 -12.13 -20.50
C TYR A 449 47.94 -13.30 -21.33
N GLY A 450 49.06 -13.88 -20.94
CA GLY A 450 49.67 -15.00 -21.63
C GLY A 450 50.97 -15.47 -20.98
N PRO A 451 51.49 -16.65 -21.36
CA PRO A 451 52.71 -17.23 -20.77
C PRO A 451 53.97 -16.40 -21.05
N HIS A 452 53.95 -15.55 -22.09
CA HIS A 452 55.05 -14.68 -22.47
C HIS A 452 54.98 -13.29 -21.81
N MET A 453 53.94 -13.02 -21.01
CA MET A 453 53.72 -11.74 -20.34
C MET A 453 53.93 -11.90 -18.83
N ARG A 454 54.75 -11.03 -18.22
CA ARG A 454 54.90 -10.98 -16.76
C ARG A 454 53.71 -10.24 -16.12
N THR A 455 53.42 -9.05 -16.65
CA THR A 455 52.30 -8.19 -16.27
C THR A 455 51.19 -8.31 -17.30
N ALA A 456 49.95 -8.31 -16.85
CA ALA A 456 48.80 -8.19 -17.75
C ALA A 456 48.72 -6.76 -18.30
N GLU A 457 48.17 -6.60 -19.50
CA GLU A 457 47.94 -5.28 -20.10
C GLU A 457 46.46 -5.02 -20.31
N MET A 458 46.04 -3.76 -20.20
CA MET A 458 44.64 -3.40 -20.27
C MET A 458 44.36 -2.38 -21.36
N TRP A 459 43.27 -2.60 -22.07
CA TRP A 459 42.83 -1.80 -23.19
C TRP A 459 41.35 -1.47 -23.05
N ARG A 460 40.95 -0.29 -23.51
CA ARG A 460 39.54 0.07 -23.70
C ARG A 460 39.10 -0.49 -25.05
N VAL A 461 37.92 -1.08 -25.12
CA VAL A 461 37.30 -1.40 -26.41
C VAL A 461 36.74 -0.11 -27.00
N ALA A 462 37.22 0.24 -28.19
CA ALA A 462 36.82 1.43 -28.91
C ALA A 462 35.98 1.03 -30.14
N GLY A 463 34.73 1.50 -30.20
CA GLY A 463 33.86 1.20 -31.33
C GLY A 463 33.30 -0.22 -31.35
N THR A 464 32.87 -0.67 -32.53
CA THR A 464 32.12 -1.93 -32.72
C THR A 464 33.03 -3.08 -33.15
N PRO A 465 32.72 -4.34 -32.78
CA PRO A 465 33.45 -5.51 -33.26
C PRO A 465 33.49 -5.61 -34.80
N LEU A 466 34.67 -5.83 -35.36
CA LEU A 466 34.89 -5.98 -36.80
C LEU A 466 34.93 -7.45 -37.19
N MET A 467 34.13 -7.84 -38.18
CA MET A 467 34.14 -9.20 -38.73
C MET A 467 35.12 -9.25 -39.89
N LEU A 468 36.24 -9.95 -39.71
CA LEU A 468 37.29 -10.05 -40.72
C LEU A 468 37.48 -11.49 -41.19
N SER A 469 37.65 -11.64 -42.49
CA SER A 469 38.02 -12.87 -43.18
C SER A 469 39.48 -13.23 -42.96
N GLU A 470 39.87 -14.44 -43.38
CA GLU A 470 41.27 -14.87 -43.28
C GLU A 470 42.20 -14.01 -44.15
N GLU A 471 41.71 -13.51 -45.28
CA GLU A 471 42.45 -12.66 -46.22
C GLU A 471 42.66 -11.26 -45.63
N GLU A 472 41.61 -10.62 -45.12
CA GLU A 472 41.68 -9.30 -44.49
C GLU A 472 42.62 -9.30 -43.27
N VAL A 473 42.56 -10.34 -42.43
CA VAL A 473 43.45 -10.47 -41.27
C VAL A 473 44.90 -10.76 -41.70
N ARG A 474 45.11 -11.39 -42.86
CA ARG A 474 46.44 -11.58 -43.46
C ARG A 474 47.02 -10.27 -43.99
N GLU A 475 46.21 -9.41 -44.60
CA GLU A 475 46.59 -8.06 -45.05
C GLU A 475 46.98 -7.18 -43.86
N LEU A 476 46.35 -7.38 -42.70
CA LEU A 476 46.75 -6.76 -41.43
C LEU A 476 48.01 -7.40 -40.80
N HIS A 477 48.71 -8.28 -41.52
CA HIS A 477 49.94 -8.95 -41.08
C HIS A 477 49.78 -9.82 -39.80
N TYR A 478 48.59 -10.38 -39.57
CA TYR A 478 48.37 -11.27 -38.42
C TYR A 478 49.19 -12.57 -38.52
N PRO A 479 49.82 -13.04 -37.43
CA PRO A 479 50.59 -14.27 -37.45
C PRO A 479 49.70 -15.50 -37.63
N THR A 480 49.88 -16.23 -38.74
CA THR A 480 49.19 -17.49 -39.07
C THR A 480 47.64 -17.40 -39.02
N PRO A 481 47.02 -16.59 -39.89
CA PRO A 481 45.56 -16.44 -39.94
C PRO A 481 44.93 -17.78 -40.35
N ARG A 482 43.88 -18.20 -39.64
CA ARG A 482 43.10 -19.41 -39.94
C ARG A 482 41.63 -19.20 -39.61
N GLY A 483 40.79 -19.19 -40.65
CA GLY A 483 39.35 -18.98 -40.55
C GLY A 483 38.95 -17.51 -40.39
N ARG A 484 37.72 -17.29 -39.91
CA ARG A 484 37.17 -15.95 -39.69
C ARG A 484 37.43 -15.46 -38.26
N TYR A 485 37.55 -14.15 -38.12
CA TYR A 485 37.84 -13.48 -36.87
C TYR A 485 36.81 -12.39 -36.57
N VAL A 486 36.55 -12.20 -35.28
CA VAL A 486 35.94 -11.01 -34.73
C VAL A 486 37.06 -10.23 -34.05
N CYS A 487 37.29 -8.99 -34.46
CA CYS A 487 38.33 -8.13 -33.91
C CYS A 487 37.71 -6.97 -33.15
N LEU A 488 38.12 -6.77 -31.90
CA LEU A 488 37.74 -5.61 -31.08
C LEU A 488 38.79 -4.52 -31.27
N PRO A 489 38.43 -3.31 -31.73
CA PRO A 489 39.36 -2.19 -31.75
C PRO A 489 39.68 -1.72 -30.34
N LEU A 490 40.93 -1.33 -30.12
CA LEU A 490 41.50 -1.06 -28.81
C LEU A 490 42.06 0.36 -28.72
N GLU A 491 41.81 1.00 -27.58
CA GLU A 491 42.42 2.27 -27.20
C GLU A 491 43.22 2.12 -25.90
N PRO A 492 44.35 2.84 -25.77
CA PRO A 492 45.13 2.82 -24.53
C PRO A 492 44.32 3.41 -23.38
N LEU A 493 44.43 2.80 -22.21
CA LEU A 493 43.86 3.32 -20.97
C LEU A 493 44.87 4.20 -20.21
N PRO A 494 44.39 5.14 -19.38
CA PRO A 494 45.25 5.87 -18.45
C PRO A 494 46.02 4.87 -17.58
N SER A 495 47.32 5.09 -17.39
CA SER A 495 48.13 4.25 -16.50
C SER A 495 47.65 4.43 -15.05
N VAL A 496 47.24 3.35 -14.40
CA VAL A 496 46.89 3.32 -12.98
C VAL A 496 47.79 2.32 -12.25
N GLU A 497 48.27 2.64 -11.05
CA GLU A 497 49.18 1.79 -10.27
C GLU A 497 48.63 0.37 -10.02
N LEU A 498 47.31 0.24 -9.86
CA LEU A 498 46.63 -1.05 -9.71
C LEU A 498 46.90 -1.98 -10.91
N LEU A 499 46.96 -1.41 -12.13
CA LEU A 499 47.21 -2.14 -13.37
C LEU A 499 48.67 -2.58 -13.48
N GLN A 500 49.59 -1.78 -12.97
CA GLN A 500 51.04 -2.06 -13.03
C GLN A 500 51.44 -3.28 -12.19
N LYS A 501 50.60 -3.69 -11.23
CA LYS A 501 50.84 -4.83 -10.33
C LYS A 501 50.09 -6.10 -10.73
N MET A 502 49.19 -6.05 -11.72
CA MET A 502 48.39 -7.20 -12.11
C MET A 502 49.24 -8.17 -12.95
N SER A 503 49.49 -9.37 -12.44
CA SER A 503 50.27 -10.38 -13.17
C SER A 503 49.42 -11.18 -14.15
N SER A 504 50.04 -11.66 -15.21
CA SER A 504 49.41 -12.58 -16.17
C SER A 504 48.89 -13.85 -15.48
N ASP A 505 49.62 -14.35 -14.47
CA ASP A 505 49.22 -15.51 -13.67
C ASP A 505 47.96 -15.26 -12.83
N HIS A 506 47.75 -14.03 -12.34
CA HIS A 506 46.52 -13.66 -11.63
C HIS A 506 45.31 -13.79 -12.55
N VAL A 507 45.37 -13.20 -13.74
CA VAL A 507 44.30 -13.25 -14.74
C VAL A 507 44.00 -14.70 -15.14
N ARG A 508 45.03 -15.55 -15.30
CA ARG A 508 44.86 -16.98 -15.56
C ARG A 508 44.07 -17.67 -14.44
N ARG A 509 44.43 -17.45 -13.17
CA ARG A 509 43.71 -18.04 -12.02
C ARG A 509 42.26 -17.60 -11.94
N VAL A 510 41.99 -16.31 -12.18
CA VAL A 510 40.61 -15.76 -12.24
C VAL A 510 39.80 -16.50 -13.31
N LYS A 511 40.36 -16.66 -14.51
CA LYS A 511 39.70 -17.40 -15.60
C LYS A 511 39.41 -18.84 -15.20
N GLU A 512 40.39 -19.55 -14.65
CA GLU A 512 40.25 -20.96 -14.23
C GLU A 512 39.17 -21.12 -13.14
N ARG A 513 39.08 -20.17 -12.20
CA ARG A 513 38.05 -20.15 -11.15
C ARG A 513 36.64 -19.94 -11.71
N LEU A 514 36.46 -18.96 -12.59
CA LEU A 514 35.13 -18.54 -13.06
C LEU A 514 34.64 -19.32 -14.29
N SER A 515 35.54 -19.95 -15.02
CA SER A 515 35.23 -20.73 -16.23
C SER A 515 36.12 -21.98 -16.30
N PRO A 516 35.99 -22.92 -15.36
CA PRO A 516 36.87 -24.09 -15.24
C PRO A 516 36.76 -25.06 -16.43
N THR A 517 35.65 -25.03 -17.15
CA THR A 517 35.41 -25.85 -18.34
C THR A 517 35.91 -25.21 -19.64
N SER A 518 36.39 -23.95 -19.59
CA SER A 518 36.89 -23.24 -20.76
C SER A 518 38.27 -23.75 -21.17
N TYR A 519 38.53 -23.82 -22.48
CA TYR A 519 39.80 -24.29 -22.99
C TYR A 519 40.93 -23.27 -22.76
N PRO A 520 42.19 -23.71 -22.72
CA PRO A 520 43.35 -22.81 -22.75
C PRO A 520 43.26 -21.85 -23.93
N GLY A 521 43.34 -20.54 -23.65
CA GLY A 521 43.24 -19.49 -24.65
C GLY A 521 41.84 -19.18 -25.22
N GLU A 522 40.79 -19.85 -24.73
CA GLU A 522 39.41 -19.44 -25.01
C GLU A 522 39.11 -18.08 -24.36
N PRO A 523 38.54 -17.12 -25.10
CA PRO A 523 38.15 -15.82 -24.56
C PRO A 523 36.98 -15.97 -23.58
N VAL A 524 37.13 -15.36 -22.40
CA VAL A 524 36.11 -15.40 -21.33
C VAL A 524 35.75 -13.97 -20.95
N ALA A 525 34.46 -13.70 -20.81
CA ALA A 525 33.96 -12.43 -20.29
C ALA A 525 33.72 -12.56 -18.79
N VAL A 526 34.30 -11.65 -18.02
CA VAL A 526 34.10 -11.50 -16.58
C VAL A 526 33.66 -10.06 -16.29
N THR A 527 33.32 -9.76 -15.05
CA THR A 527 33.12 -8.38 -14.59
C THR A 527 34.43 -7.81 -14.06
N TRP A 528 34.54 -6.48 -14.02
CA TRP A 528 35.67 -5.82 -13.35
C TRP A 528 35.77 -6.25 -11.89
N PHE A 529 34.63 -6.42 -11.22
CA PHE A 529 34.58 -6.91 -9.84
C PHE A 529 35.18 -8.31 -9.70
N GLU A 530 34.76 -9.26 -10.53
CA GLU A 530 35.26 -10.65 -10.54
C GLU A 530 36.75 -10.77 -10.85
N LEU A 531 37.31 -9.83 -11.62
CA LEU A 531 38.74 -9.75 -11.93
C LEU A 531 39.58 -9.33 -10.71
N LEU A 532 39.01 -8.51 -9.83
CA LEU A 532 39.67 -7.98 -8.65
C LEU A 532 39.62 -8.94 -7.44
N GLN A 533 38.65 -9.85 -7.40
CA GLN A 533 38.59 -10.99 -6.46
C GLN A 533 39.61 -12.07 -6.80
#